data_AF-A0A9W8IUT8-F1
#
_entry.id   AF-A0A9W8IUT8-F1
#
_cell.length_a   1.000
_cell.length_b   1.000
_cell.length_c   1.000
_cell.angle_alpha   90.00
_cell.angle_beta   90.00
_cell.angle_gamma   90.00
#
_symmetry.space_group_name_H-M   'P 1'
#
loop_
_entity.id
_entity.type
_entity.pdbx_description
1 polymer ?
#
loop_
_entity_poly.entity_id
_entity_poly.type
_entity_poly.pdbx_seq_one_letter_code
_entity_poly.pdbx_strand_id
1 'polypeptide(L)' 'MRAGPFAGYIVPKAGLGYRIVSKTLGASMWFWMMYRIKEDGPVAFGLRHPWDHGDHSDHGHGEKH' A
#
# COMPACT_ATOMS: atom_id res chain seq x y z
N MET A 1 51.71 0.03 5.02
CA MET A 1 50.29 -0.39 5.03
C MET A 1 49.42 0.84 4.84
N ARG A 2 48.82 1.03 3.65
CA ARG A 2 47.95 2.18 3.38
C ARG A 2 46.54 1.80 3.84
N ALA A 3 46.03 2.52 4.83
CA ALA A 3 44.69 2.31 5.34
C ALA A 3 43.67 2.64 4.22
N GLY A 4 42.67 1.77 4.02
CA GLY A 4 41.65 1.95 2.97
C GLY A 4 40.75 3.18 3.20
N PRO A 5 39.88 3.56 2.24
CA PRO A 5 39.08 4.79 2.29
C PRO A 5 38.09 4.89 3.47
N PHE A 6 37.97 3.84 4.28
CA PHE A 6 37.11 3.78 5.47
C PHE A 6 37.90 3.54 6.77
N ALA A 7 39.22 3.67 6.73
CA ALA A 7 40.06 3.50 7.91
C ALA A 7 39.77 4.58 8.95
N GLY A 8 39.19 4.18 10.09
CA GLY A 8 38.83 5.07 11.19
C GLY A 8 37.34 5.43 11.28
N TYR A 9 36.47 4.86 10.44
CA TYR A 9 35.02 5.07 10.57
C TYR A 9 34.48 4.36 11.82
N ILE A 10 34.10 5.15 12.83
CA ILE A 10 33.38 4.68 14.01
C ILE A 10 31.90 4.87 13.74
N VAL A 11 31.16 3.76 13.56
CA VAL A 11 29.70 3.81 13.36
C VAL A 11 29.04 4.44 14.59
N PRO A 12 28.30 5.56 14.45
CA PRO A 12 27.53 6.09 15.57
C PRO A 12 26.43 5.10 15.91
N LYS A 13 26.56 4.46 17.08
CA LYS A 13 25.55 3.52 17.57
C LYS A 13 24.38 4.33 18.13
N ALA A 14 23.32 4.47 17.33
CA ALA A 14 22.07 5.03 17.83
C ALA A 14 21.59 4.22 19.04
N GLY A 15 21.22 4.93 20.12
CA GLY A 15 20.72 4.31 21.34
C GLY A 15 19.50 3.42 21.08
N LEU A 16 19.33 2.38 21.89
CA LEU A 16 18.27 1.38 21.70
C LEU A 16 16.87 2.02 21.63
N GLY A 17 16.59 3.02 22.47
CA GLY A 17 15.32 3.75 22.45
C GLY A 17 15.03 4.43 21.11
N TYR A 18 16.04 5.10 20.51
CA TYR A 18 15.88 5.73 19.20
C TYR A 18 15.58 4.71 18.09
N ARG A 19 16.22 3.54 18.15
CA ARG A 19 16.01 2.45 17.19
C ARG A 19 14.62 1.82 17.31
N ILE A 20 14.07 1.75 18.53
CA ILE A 20 12.72 1.23 18.76
C ILE A 20 11.68 2.26 18.29
N VAL A 21 11.79 3.51 18.73
CA VAL A 21 10.83 4.57 18.38
C VAL A 21 10.78 4.80 16.87
N SER A 22 11.93 4.87 16.20
CA SER A 22 11.98 5.03 14.73
C SER A 22 11.30 3.88 13.99
N LYS A 23 11.49 2.64 14.44
CA LYS A 23 10.82 1.47 13.88
C LYS A 23 9.31 1.49 14.15
N THR A 24 8.88 1.83 15.36
CA THR A 24 7.46 1.90 15.70
C THR A 24 6.77 3.00 14.91
N LEU A 25 7.36 4.19 14.81
CA LEU A 25 6.80 5.30 14.01
C LEU A 25 6.71 4.95 12.52
N GLY A 26 7.76 4.35 11.95
CA GLY A 26 7.74 3.88 10.57
C GLY A 26 6.68 2.80 10.36
N ALA A 27 6.62 1.81 11.25
CA ALA A 27 5.61 0.75 11.20
C ALA A 27 4.19 1.31 11.33
N SER A 28 3.96 2.29 12.21
CA SER A 28 2.66 2.97 12.34
C SER A 28 2.26 3.71 11.07
N MET A 29 3.19 4.39 10.39
CA MET A 29 2.93 5.05 9.10
C MET A 29 2.46 4.05 8.04
N TRP A 30 3.18 2.94 7.88
CA TRP A 30 2.84 1.90 6.91
C TRP A 30 1.55 1.15 7.31
N PHE A 31 1.38 0.87 8.60
CA PHE A 31 0.16 0.29 9.15
C PHE A 31 -1.05 1.15 8.82
N TRP A 32 -0.94 2.47 8.97
CA TRP A 32 -2.00 3.41 8.61
C TRP A 32 -2.32 3.36 7.12
N MET A 33 -1.31 3.31 6.26
CA MET A 33 -1.51 3.23 4.82
C MET A 33 -2.20 1.92 4.41
N MET A 34 -1.80 0.78 4.97
CA MET A 34 -2.48 -0.50 4.72
C MET A 34 -3.89 -0.57 5.32
N TYR A 35 -4.09 0.02 6.50
CA TYR A 35 -5.40 0.17 7.11
C TYR A 35 -6.33 0.94 6.18
N ARG A 36 -5.85 2.06 5.63
CA ARG A 36 -6.62 2.88 4.70
C ARG A 36 -6.87 2.18 3.37
N ILE A 37 -5.90 1.44 2.84
CA ILE A 37 -6.10 0.58 1.65
C ILE A 37 -7.15 -0.51 1.91
N LYS A 38 -7.22 -1.06 3.13
CA LYS A 38 -8.25 -2.06 3.47
C LYS A 38 -9.64 -1.44 3.52
N GLU A 39 -9.77 -0.24 4.08
CA GLU A 39 -11.05 0.48 4.12
C GLU A 39 -11.48 1.02 2.74
N ASP A 40 -10.56 1.57 1.96
CA ASP A 40 -10.82 2.10 0.61
C ASP A 40 -10.64 1.04 -0.49
N GLY A 41 -10.38 -0.22 -0.12
CA GLY A 41 -10.04 -1.32 -1.03
C GLY A 41 -11.03 -1.54 -2.17
N PRO A 42 -12.35 -1.44 -1.98
CA PRO A 42 -13.31 -1.55 -3.08
C PRO A 42 -13.28 -0.38 -4.07
N VAL A 43 -12.88 0.82 -3.61
CA VAL A 43 -12.85 2.05 -4.41
C VAL A 43 -11.52 2.21 -5.13
N ALA A 44 -10.41 1.80 -4.50
CA ALA A 44 -9.06 1.94 -5.05
C ALA A 44 -8.70 0.83 -6.07
N PHE A 45 -9.22 -0.40 -5.91
CA PHE A 45 -8.95 -1.51 -6.84
C PHE A 45 -9.86 -1.54 -8.07
N GLY A 46 -10.69 -0.50 -8.30
CA GLY A 46 -11.43 -0.35 -9.56
C GLY A 46 -12.46 -1.45 -9.86
N LEU A 47 -12.78 -2.32 -8.88
CA LEU A 47 -13.73 -3.43 -9.04
C LEU A 47 -15.19 -2.98 -9.16
N ARG A 48 -15.48 -1.68 -8.94
CA ARG A 48 -16.78 -1.07 -9.22
C ARG A 48 -16.59 0.33 -9.77
N HIS A 49 -16.66 0.45 -11.09
CA HIS A 49 -16.99 1.74 -11.68
C HIS A 49 -18.46 2.05 -11.40
N PRO A 50 -18.82 3.28 -10.96
CA PRO A 50 -20.22 3.64 -10.71
C PRO A 50 -21.11 3.61 -11.98
N TRP A 51 -20.52 3.42 -13.17
CA TRP A 51 -21.20 3.25 -14.45
C TRP A 51 -21.02 1.85 -15.07
N ASP A 52 -20.72 0.83 -14.26
CA ASP A 52 -20.81 -0.56 -14.69
C ASP A 52 -22.30 -0.95 -14.87
N HIS A 53 -22.90 -0.37 -15.91
CA HIS A 53 -24.13 -0.84 -16.55
C HIS A 53 -23.71 -1.85 -17.62
N GLY A 54 -23.13 -2.96 -17.17
CA GLY A 54 -22.93 -4.13 -17.99
C GLY A 54 -24.28 -4.73 -18.36
N ASP A 55 -24.73 -4.36 -19.55
CA ASP A 55 -25.69 -5.04 -20.41
C ASP A 55 -27.12 -5.22 -19.86
N HIS A 56 -28.02 -4.40 -20.39
CA HIS A 56 -29.44 -4.74 -20.53
C HIS A 56 -29.56 -6.07 -21.28
N SER A 57 -29.52 -7.15 -20.51
CA SER A 57 -30.16 -8.40 -20.81
C SER A 57 -31.68 -8.17 -20.82
N ASP A 58 -32.25 -7.69 -21.94
CA ASP A 58 -33.58 -8.10 -22.42
C ASP A 58 -33.96 -7.44 -23.77
N HIS A 59 -33.64 -8.09 -24.88
CA HIS A 59 -34.45 -7.99 -26.10
C HIS A 59 -34.66 -9.40 -26.66
N GLY A 60 -35.38 -10.22 -25.90
CA GLY A 60 -36.03 -11.40 -26.44
C GLY A 60 -37.13 -10.96 -27.41
N HIS A 61 -36.86 -10.97 -28.71
CA HIS A 61 -37.92 -10.93 -29.73
C HIS A 61 -38.66 -12.27 -29.75
N GLY A 62 -39.62 -12.39 -28.85
CA GLY A 62 -40.68 -13.40 -28.87
C GLY A 62 -42.03 -12.75 -29.21
N GLU A 63 -42.34 -12.60 -30.49
CA GLU A 63 -43.71 -12.50 -31.01
C GLU A 63 -43.71 -13.35 -32.29
N LYS A 64 -44.30 -14.55 -32.31
CA LYS A 64 -45.73 -14.80 -32.54
C LYS A 64 -46.29 -13.83 -33.59
N HIS A 65 -46.43 -14.29 -34.83
CA HIS A 65 -47.59 -14.18 -35.73
C HIS A 65 -47.22 -14.73 -37.12
#